data_AF-A0A0K9GRG8-F1
#
_entry.id   AF-A0A0K9GRG8-F1
#
_cell.length_a   1.000
_cell.length_b   1.000
_cell.length_c   1.000
_cell.angle_alpha   90.00
_cell.angle_beta   90.00
_cell.angle_gamma   90.00
#
_symmetry.space_group_name_H-M   'P 1'
#
loop_
_entity.id
_entity.type
_entity.pdbx_description
1 polymer ?
#
loop_
_entity_poly.entity_id
_entity_poly.type
_entity_poly.pdbx_seq_one_letter_code
_entity_poly.pdbx_strand_id
1 'polypeptide(L)' 'MKALNILFYSLTVGILLFLTIAILPELEFIKSLKFNVSKWIWMIIATIFILIVKEKMWIKVVSLILGLVFYMLIIILFVS' A
#
# COMPACT_ATOMS: atom_id res chain seq x y z
N MET A 1 11.00 -2.14 20.57
CA MET A 1 10.38 -2.95 19.50
C MET A 1 9.21 -2.29 18.76
N LYS A 2 8.64 -1.14 19.20
CA LYS A 2 7.52 -0.49 18.48
C LYS A 2 7.93 0.24 17.18
N ALA A 3 9.11 0.86 17.16
CA ALA A 3 9.63 1.56 15.98
C ALA A 3 9.96 0.61 14.82
N LEU A 4 10.50 -0.57 15.14
CA LEU A 4 10.79 -1.60 14.14
C LEU A 4 9.50 -2.12 13.47
N ASN A 5 8.43 -2.33 14.25
CA ASN A 5 7.12 -2.73 13.73
C ASN A 5 6.56 -1.66 12.78
N ILE A 6 6.67 -0.37 13.12
CA ILE A 6 6.26 0.74 12.24
C ILE A 6 7.02 0.71 10.91
N LEU A 7 8.34 0.48 10.96
CA LEU A 7 9.16 0.36 9.76
C LEU A 7 8.72 -0.82 8.89
N PHE A 8 8.54 -2.02 9.45
CA PHE A 8 8.08 -3.17 8.67
C PHE A 8 6.68 -2.96 8.08
N TYR A 9 5.76 -2.39 8.85
CA TYR A 9 4.40 -2.13 8.38
C TYR A 9 4.38 -1.07 7.29
N SER A 10 5.12 0.02 7.45
CA SER A 10 5.21 1.07 6.41
C SER A 10 5.84 0.55 5.13
N LEU A 11 6.90 -0.26 5.23
CA LEU A 11 7.53 -0.90 4.08
C LEU A 11 6.56 -1.85 3.37
N THR A 12 5.83 -2.67 4.13
CA THR A 12 4.79 -3.57 3.60
C THR A 12 3.67 -2.79 2.89
N VAL A 13 3.16 -1.72 3.51
CA VAL A 13 2.16 -0.83 2.93
C VAL A 13 2.67 -0.21 1.63
N GLY A 14 3.91 0.27 1.62
CA GLY A 14 4.53 0.89 0.44
C GLY A 14 4.66 -0.08 -0.73
N ILE A 15 5.10 -1.31 -0.47
CA ILE A 15 5.15 -2.37 -1.49
C ILE A 15 3.74 -2.69 -2.00
N LEU A 16 2.76 -2.85 -1.12
CA LEU A 16 1.38 -3.15 -1.53
C LEU A 16 0.76 -2.02 -2.36
N LEU A 17 1.03 -0.76 -2.00
CA LEU A 17 0.64 0.40 -2.81
C LEU A 17 1.26 0.33 -4.21
N PHE A 18 2.56 0.01 -4.30
CA PHE A 18 3.24 -0.12 -5.58
C PHE A 18 2.62 -1.22 -6.45
N LEU A 19 2.45 -2.41 -5.88
CA LEU A 19 1.84 -3.54 -6.60
C LEU A 19 0.43 -3.22 -7.07
N THR A 20 -0.40 -2.60 -6.22
CA THR A 20 -1.81 -2.36 -6.54
C THR A 20 -2.06 -1.16 -7.43
N ILE A 21 -1.29 -0.08 -7.27
CA ILE A 21 -1.53 1.17 -8.00
C ILE A 21 -0.65 1.28 -9.24
N ALA A 22 0.60 0.82 -9.21
CA ALA A 22 1.50 0.91 -10.36
C ALA A 22 1.42 -0.33 -11.25
N ILE A 23 1.57 -1.53 -10.69
CA ILE A 23 1.67 -2.76 -11.50
C ILE A 23 0.29 -3.29 -11.92
N LEU A 24 -0.65 -3.39 -10.99
CA LEU A 24 -1.94 -4.04 -11.25
C LEU A 24 -2.73 -3.46 -12.43
N PRO A 25 -2.81 -2.13 -12.64
CA PRO A 25 -3.50 -1.56 -13.80
C PRO A 25 -2.85 -1.88 -15.14
N GLU A 26 -1.58 -2.26 -15.15
CA GLU A 26 -0.85 -2.60 -16.38
C GLU A 26 -1.19 -4.02 -16.88
N LEU A 27 -1.76 -4.87 -16.02
CA LEU A 27 -2.23 -6.20 -16.41
C LEU A 27 -3.42 -6.08 -17.37
N GLU A 28 -3.31 -6.72 -18.54
CA GLU A 28 -4.30 -6.64 -19.63
C GLU A 28 -5.73 -6.93 -19.17
N PHE A 29 -5.89 -7.92 -18.28
CA PHE A 29 -7.19 -8.27 -17.69
C PHE A 29 -7.80 -7.11 -16.90
N ILE A 30 -7.02 -6.46 -16.03
CA ILE A 30 -7.47 -5.33 -15.20
C ILE A 30 -7.72 -4.11 -16.08
N LYS A 31 -6.84 -3.85 -17.05
CA LYS A 31 -6.93 -2.73 -18.00
C LYS A 31 -8.19 -2.78 -18.86
N SER A 32 -8.69 -3.98 -19.15
CA SER A 32 -9.94 -4.18 -19.90
C SER A 32 -11.20 -3.79 -19.10
N LEU A 33 -11.10 -3.68 -17.78
CA LEU A 33 -12.22 -3.32 -16.91
C LEU A 33 -12.40 -1.79 -16.92
N LYS A 34 -13.58 -1.32 -17.32
CA LYS A 34 -13.94 0.11 -17.29
C LYS A 34 -13.96 0.71 -15.87
N PHE A 35 -13.96 -0.13 -14.84
CA PHE A 35 -13.98 0.28 -13.44
C PHE A 35 -12.57 0.36 -12.88
N ASN A 36 -12.35 1.28 -11.93
CA ASN A 36 -11.04 1.52 -11.33
C ASN A 36 -10.74 0.45 -10.25
N VAL A 37 -10.64 -0.81 -10.66
CA VAL A 37 -10.56 -2.00 -9.79
C VAL A 37 -9.36 -1.93 -8.84
N SER A 38 -8.25 -1.38 -9.30
CA SER A 38 -7.04 -1.17 -8.49
C SER A 38 -7.31 -0.36 -7.21
N LYS A 39 -8.13 0.69 -7.29
CA LYS A 39 -8.49 1.50 -6.11
C LYS A 39 -9.32 0.72 -5.10
N TRP A 40 -10.24 -0.11 -5.59
CA TRP A 40 -11.08 -0.95 -4.74
C TRP A 40 -10.27 -2.04 -4.04
N ILE A 41 -9.36 -2.69 -4.77
CA ILE A 41 -8.43 -3.67 -4.20
C ILE A 41 -7.55 -3.03 -3.13
N TRP A 42 -7.03 -1.83 -3.38
CA TRP A 42 -6.28 -1.09 -2.37
C TRP A 42 -7.10 -0.80 -1.10
N MET A 43 -8.34 -0.33 -1.24
CA MET A 43 -9.21 -0.10 -0.07
C MET A 43 -9.44 -1.37 0.75
N ILE A 44 -9.66 -2.50 0.10
CA ILE A 44 -9.86 -3.80 0.76
C ILE A 44 -8.59 -4.18 1.54
N ILE A 45 -7.42 -4.08 0.91
CA ILE A 45 -6.14 -4.39 1.55
C ILE A 45 -5.86 -3.47 2.74
N ALA A 46 -6.10 -2.17 2.59
CA ALA A 46 -5.93 -1.19 3.68
C ALA A 46 -6.88 -1.50 4.86
N THR A 47 -8.12 -1.88 4.58
CA THR A 47 -9.10 -2.27 5.60
C THR A 47 -8.64 -3.54 6.32
N ILE A 48 -8.21 -4.55 5.59
CA ILE A 48 -7.67 -5.80 6.14
C ILE A 48 -6.44 -5.51 7.02
N PHE A 49 -5.53 -4.66 6.56
CA PHE A 49 -4.36 -4.25 7.34
C PHE A 49 -4.77 -3.60 8.67
N ILE A 50 -5.76 -2.69 8.65
CA ILE A 50 -6.27 -2.06 9.88
C ILE A 50 -6.89 -3.09 10.82
N LEU A 51 -7.59 -4.10 10.32
CA LEU A 51 -8.25 -5.12 11.14
C LEU A 51 -7.27 -6.16 11.72
N ILE A 52 -6.29 -6.61 10.94
CA ILE A 52 -5.35 -7.67 11.34
C ILE A 52 -4.30 -7.16 12.33
N VAL A 53 -3.79 -5.95 12.12
CA VAL A 53 -2.70 -5.42 12.94
C VAL A 53 -3.24 -5.10 14.34
N LYS A 54 -2.75 -5.79 15.37
CA LYS A 54 -3.18 -5.59 16.77
C LYS A 54 -2.47 -4.42 17.48
N GLU A 55 -1.94 -3.46 16.73
CA GLU A 55 -1.28 -2.26 17.28
C GLU A 55 -2.28 -1.13 17.55
N LYS A 56 -1.81 -0.09 18.26
CA LYS A 56 -2.60 1.13 18.49
C LYS A 56 -2.96 1.81 17.16
N MET A 57 -4.14 2.43 17.08
CA MET A 57 -4.61 3.07 15.85
C MET A 57 -3.63 4.12 15.30
N TRP A 58 -3.00 4.92 16.16
CA TRP A 58 -1.96 5.88 15.77
C TRP A 58 -0.75 5.23 15.07
N ILE A 59 -0.33 4.04 15.52
CA ILE A 59 0.78 3.29 14.91
C ILE A 59 0.40 2.86 13.49
N LYS A 60 -0.85 2.43 13.28
CA LYS A 60 -1.37 2.05 11.96
C LYS A 60 -1.41 3.23 11.01
N VAL A 61 -1.92 4.38 11.47
CA VAL A 61 -2.01 5.61 10.67
C VAL A 61 -0.61 6.10 10.29
N VAL A 62 0.32 6.15 11.24
CA VAL A 62 1.72 6.53 10.96
C VAL A 62 2.37 5.57 9.97
N SER A 63 2.11 4.27 10.09
CA SER A 63 2.63 3.26 9.15
C SER A 63 2.05 3.43 7.75
N LEU A 64 0.76 3.78 7.63
CA LEU A 64 0.11 4.07 6.35
C LEU A 64 0.71 5.30 5.67
N ILE A 65 0.92 6.39 6.43
CA ILE A 65 1.53 7.62 5.93
C ILE A 65 2.99 7.36 5.50
N LEU A 66 3.79 6.69 6.33
CA LEU A 66 5.16 6.32 5.96
C LEU A 66 5.20 5.38 4.76
N GLY A 67 4.23 4.48 4.63
CA GLY A 67 4.11 3.61 3.46
C GLY A 67 3.85 4.39 2.16
N LEU A 68 3.07 5.47 2.22
CA LEU A 68 2.92 6.39 1.07
C LEU A 68 4.24 7.05 0.68
N VAL A 69 5.04 7.48 1.66
CA VAL A 69 6.38 8.06 1.40
C VAL A 69 7.29 7.01 0.74
N PHE A 70 7.32 5.78 1.27
CA PHE A 70 8.06 4.68 0.65
C PHE A 70 7.59 4.39 -0.78
N TYR A 71 6.28 4.35 -0.99
CA TYR A 71 5.69 4.16 -2.32
C TYR A 71 6.14 5.25 -3.31
N MET A 72 6.13 6.52 -2.91
CA MET A 72 6.63 7.62 -3.74
C MET A 72 8.10 7.43 -4.10
N LEU A 73 8.94 7.03 -3.14
CA LEU A 73 10.36 6.73 -3.40
C LEU A 73 10.54 5.59 -4.40
N ILE A 74 9.75 4.52 -4.28
CA ILE A 74 9.78 3.39 -5.20
C ILE A 74 9.36 3.82 -6.61
N ILE A 75 8.31 4.63 -6.76
CA ILE A 75 7.91 5.16 -8.08
C ILE A 75 9.05 5.95 -8.71
N ILE A 76 9.70 6.84 -7.94
CA ILE A 76 10.81 7.63 -8.46
C ILE A 76 11.93 6.71 -8.96
N LEU A 77 12.22 5.62 -8.27
CA LEU A 77 13.29 4.69 -8.67
C LEU A 77 12.95 3.82 -9.88
N PHE A 78 11.68 3.43 -10.07
CA PHE A 78 11.29 2.41 -11.06
C PHE A 78 10.52 2.95 -12.26
N VAL A 79 9.95 4.15 -12.17
CA VAL A 79 9.06 4.73 -13.20
C VAL A 79 9.65 5.99 -13.83
N SER A 80 10.71 6.58 -13.24
CA SER A 80 11.39 7.76 -13.79
C SER A 80 12.40 7.42 -14.87
#